data_AF-A0A836K0P1-F1
#
_entry.id   AF-A0A836K0P1-F1
#
_cell.length_a   1.000
_cell.length_b   1.000
_cell.length_c   1.000
_cell.angle_alpha   90.00
_cell.angle_beta   90.00
_cell.angle_gamma   90.00
#
_symmetry.space_group_name_H-M   'P 1'
#
loop_
_entity.id
_entity.type
_entity.pdbx_description
1 polymer ?
#
loop_
_entity_poly.entity_id
_entity_poly.type
_entity_poly.pdbx_seq_one_letter_code
_entity_poly.pdbx_strand_id
1 'polypeptide(L)'
;MMWQIVIAFLLVFSNYAVTFDIPQDISPSALMNTMRDSKEQLNSAKFNSDANLNTVQMIRKAGYPAEAHVIQTQDGYLLTLHRIPSNEHQPVLLQHGLLCSSADWVIAGKDKGLAFILADQGYDVWLGNIRGNTYSRAHISLSPSDSRFWNFSFHEMGIYDLPAMISYITNITSHPLHTYIGHSMGTTSFYIMAVERPEIARMVQMMISLAPAVFMNHMKSPIRYFSRFAQEFEIIAHFFGKNEFLPHSDMLYYLSKYGCEMFNIEKEICANVIFLICGFDKEQFNYTLLPVIVNHDPAGASAKTLVHFSQEIKSGKFRQYDYGRKNNLLIYNATEPPDYDLGNITLPIAIFYGDNDWLANSVDVKKLYHLLPNILDMYRVPKFNHLDFIWGKDAPKLVYKRLLEIMKKI
;
A
#
# COMPACT_ATOMS: atom_id res chain seq x y z
N MET A 1 19.79 16.28 -4.72
CA MET A 1 18.65 16.54 -5.64
C MET A 1 17.32 15.93 -5.17
N MET A 2 17.18 14.60 -5.00
CA MET A 2 15.92 13.99 -4.48
C MET A 2 15.54 14.49 -3.06
N TRP A 3 16.54 14.70 -2.20
CA TRP A 3 16.37 15.31 -0.88
C TRP A 3 15.94 16.79 -0.93
N GLN A 4 16.27 17.54 -1.99
CA GLN A 4 15.78 18.91 -2.16
C GLN A 4 14.32 18.91 -2.60
N ILE A 5 13.85 17.83 -3.26
CA ILE A 5 12.44 17.65 -3.62
C ILE A 5 11.63 17.20 -2.41
N VAL A 6 12.17 16.31 -1.54
CA VAL A 6 11.54 15.92 -0.27
C VAL A 6 11.55 17.07 0.75
N ILE A 7 12.65 17.83 0.85
CA ILE A 7 12.69 19.08 1.61
C ILE A 7 11.74 20.10 0.99
N ALA A 8 11.68 20.26 -0.34
CA ALA A 8 10.69 21.14 -0.97
C ALA A 8 9.26 20.62 -0.74
N PHE A 9 9.04 19.31 -0.67
CA PHE A 9 7.76 18.70 -0.34
C PHE A 9 7.38 19.07 1.10
N LEU A 10 8.29 18.89 2.06
CA LEU A 10 8.08 19.26 3.46
C LEU A 10 7.94 20.79 3.64
N LEU A 11 8.72 21.60 2.92
CA LEU A 11 8.72 23.07 3.00
C LEU A 11 7.53 23.71 2.28
N VAL A 12 7.07 23.13 1.17
CA VAL A 12 5.87 23.61 0.47
C VAL A 12 4.63 23.27 1.30
N PHE A 13 4.58 22.11 1.96
CA PHE A 13 3.47 21.78 2.86
C PHE A 13 3.53 22.46 4.22
N SER A 14 4.71 22.73 4.78
CA SER A 14 4.85 23.53 6.00
C SER A 14 4.49 25.00 5.80
N ASN A 15 4.54 25.52 4.57
CA ASN A 15 4.11 26.89 4.27
C ASN A 15 2.59 27.04 4.11
N TYR A 16 1.85 25.94 3.90
CA TYR A 16 0.38 25.98 3.82
C TYR A 16 -0.31 25.41 5.06
N ALA A 17 0.41 24.68 5.91
CA ALA A 17 -0.07 24.21 7.19
C ALA A 17 0.87 24.69 8.29
N VAL A 18 0.30 25.52 9.15
CA VAL A 18 0.79 25.99 10.45
C VAL A 18 1.64 27.27 10.43
N THR A 19 0.95 28.40 10.64
CA THR A 19 1.51 29.51 11.42
C THR A 19 1.71 29.01 12.86
N PHE A 20 2.86 28.44 13.16
CA PHE A 20 3.28 28.25 14.55
C PHE A 20 3.80 29.62 15.02
N ASP A 21 3.14 30.20 16.02
CA ASP A 21 3.75 31.24 16.84
C ASP A 21 4.94 30.60 17.58
N ILE A 22 6.13 30.74 17.03
CA ILE A 22 7.38 30.40 17.72
C ILE A 22 7.65 31.56 18.69
N PRO A 23 7.66 31.34 20.02
CA PRO A 23 8.06 32.38 20.96
C PRO A 23 9.51 32.78 20.67
N GLN A 24 9.77 34.07 20.47
CA GLN A 24 11.06 34.60 20.03
C GLN A 24 12.20 34.56 21.07
N ASP A 25 12.14 33.74 22.12
CA ASP A 25 13.25 33.63 23.07
C ASP A 25 13.39 32.20 23.58
N ILE A 26 14.25 31.41 22.92
CA ILE A 26 14.81 30.19 23.48
C ILE A 26 16.28 30.48 23.78
N SER A 27 16.61 30.68 25.05
CA SER A 27 17.98 30.92 25.48
C SER A 27 18.86 29.68 25.22
N PRO A 28 20.18 29.85 25.01
CA PRO A 28 21.11 28.73 24.87
C PRO A 28 21.10 27.77 26.07
N SER A 29 20.78 28.27 27.26
CA SER A 29 20.64 27.47 28.47
C SER A 29 19.36 26.63 28.50
N ALA A 30 18.25 27.14 27.95
CA ALA A 30 17.03 26.37 27.77
C ALA A 30 17.26 25.24 26.77
N LEU A 31 17.95 25.52 25.65
CA LEU A 31 18.32 24.52 24.65
C LEU A 31 19.24 23.42 25.23
N MET A 32 20.26 23.80 26.02
CA MET A 32 21.14 22.83 26.69
C MET A 32 20.42 21.96 27.72
N ASN A 33 19.47 22.53 28.47
CA ASN A 33 18.66 21.76 29.43
C ASN A 33 17.72 20.80 28.70
N THR A 34 17.06 21.22 27.62
CA THR A 34 16.26 20.33 26.75
C THR A 34 17.11 19.21 26.15
N MET A 35 18.34 19.52 25.73
CA MET A 35 19.29 18.50 25.24
C MET A 35 19.73 17.53 26.34
N ARG A 36 19.92 17.98 27.58
CA ARG A 36 20.26 17.13 28.72
C ARG A 36 19.10 16.22 29.13
N ASP A 37 17.89 16.78 29.21
CA ASP A 37 16.67 16.05 29.53
C ASP A 37 16.34 15.02 28.43
N SER A 38 16.59 15.37 27.15
CA SER A 38 16.48 14.43 26.03
C SER A 38 17.49 13.27 26.12
N LYS A 39 18.69 13.51 26.67
CA LYS A 39 19.74 12.50 26.84
C LYS A 39 19.46 11.55 28.01
N GLU A 40 18.85 12.04 29.07
CA GLU A 40 18.35 11.21 30.17
C GLU A 40 17.12 10.38 29.74
N GLN A 41 16.23 10.95 28.93
CA GLN A 41 15.10 10.22 28.34
C GLN A 41 15.53 9.18 27.29
N LEU A 42 16.60 9.43 26.53
CA LEU A 42 17.22 8.49 25.58
C LEU A 42 17.56 7.13 26.24
N ASN A 43 17.93 7.15 27.51
CA ASN A 43 18.23 5.95 28.30
C ASN A 43 16.98 5.27 28.87
N SER A 44 15.80 5.89 28.77
CA SER A 44 14.53 5.41 29.36
C SER A 44 13.47 4.99 28.32
N ALA A 45 13.61 5.38 27.05
CA ALA A 45 12.67 5.04 25.98
C ALA A 45 12.76 3.54 25.64
N LYS A 46 11.72 2.78 26.01
CA LYS A 46 11.55 1.38 25.62
C LYS A 46 11.15 1.32 24.13
N PHE A 47 12.14 1.21 23.25
CA PHE A 47 11.96 1.04 21.81
C PHE A 47 11.05 -0.17 21.51
N ASN A 48 10.05 0.00 20.63
CA ASN A 48 9.22 -1.13 20.23
C ASN A 48 10.05 -2.12 19.39
N SER A 49 10.36 -3.29 19.96
CA SER A 49 11.21 -4.27 19.31
C SER A 49 10.65 -4.79 17.98
N ASP A 50 9.33 -4.68 17.75
CA ASP A 50 8.69 -5.08 16.49
C ASP A 50 9.17 -4.26 15.29
N ALA A 51 9.58 -3.01 15.49
CA ALA A 51 10.09 -2.19 14.40
C ALA A 51 11.29 -2.83 13.70
N ASN A 52 12.12 -3.63 14.38
CA ASN A 52 13.28 -4.28 13.76
C ASN A 52 12.97 -5.66 13.15
N LEU A 53 11.74 -6.16 13.25
CA LEU A 53 11.38 -7.50 12.81
C LEU A 53 10.86 -7.46 11.38
N ASN A 54 11.27 -8.42 10.55
CA ASN A 54 10.60 -8.64 9.27
C ASN A 54 9.21 -9.29 9.48
N THR A 55 8.39 -9.32 8.42
CA THR A 55 7.01 -9.88 8.48
C THR A 55 6.96 -11.28 9.10
N VAL A 56 7.83 -12.20 8.68
CA VAL A 56 7.88 -13.58 9.19
C VAL A 56 8.24 -13.62 10.68
N GLN A 57 9.17 -12.77 11.11
CA GLN A 57 9.56 -12.65 12.51
C GLN A 57 8.42 -12.08 13.37
N MET A 58 7.69 -11.08 12.88
CA MET A 58 6.49 -10.56 13.57
C MET A 58 5.42 -11.64 13.74
N ILE A 59 5.16 -12.42 12.70
CA ILE A 59 4.20 -13.55 12.75
C ILE A 59 4.63 -14.59 13.81
N ARG A 60 5.90 -15.01 13.79
CA ARG A 60 6.43 -15.98 14.76
C ARG A 60 6.40 -15.47 16.18
N LYS A 61 6.75 -14.19 16.40
CA LYS A 61 6.69 -13.55 17.71
C LYS A 61 5.26 -13.48 18.24
N ALA A 62 4.27 -13.33 17.37
CA ALA A 62 2.85 -13.37 17.73
C ALA A 62 2.34 -14.78 18.08
N GLY A 63 3.15 -15.84 17.87
CA GLY A 63 2.84 -17.21 18.23
C GLY A 63 2.29 -18.07 17.07
N TYR A 64 2.37 -17.60 15.84
CA TYR A 64 1.85 -18.29 14.65
C TYR A 64 2.97 -18.97 13.85
N PRO A 65 2.68 -20.08 13.14
CA PRO A 65 3.59 -20.61 12.14
C PRO A 65 3.77 -19.58 11.01
N ALA A 66 4.97 -19.54 10.43
CA ALA A 66 5.29 -18.58 9.38
C ALA A 66 6.24 -19.17 8.34
N GLU A 67 5.84 -19.10 7.08
CA GLU A 67 6.58 -19.56 5.91
C GLU A 67 6.88 -18.39 4.97
N ALA A 68 7.91 -18.54 4.14
CA ALA A 68 8.27 -17.61 3.08
C ALA A 68 8.56 -18.41 1.80
N HIS A 69 7.97 -17.97 0.69
CA HIS A 69 8.03 -18.65 -0.60
C HIS A 69 8.49 -17.66 -1.66
N VAL A 70 9.58 -17.99 -2.35
CA VAL A 70 10.04 -17.20 -3.49
C VAL A 70 9.46 -17.80 -4.77
N ILE A 71 8.75 -16.98 -5.54
CA ILE A 71 8.15 -17.36 -6.82
C ILE A 71 8.73 -16.50 -7.94
N GLN A 72 8.73 -17.04 -9.15
CA GLN A 72 9.17 -16.33 -10.34
C GLN A 72 7.96 -15.92 -11.20
N THR A 73 7.91 -14.65 -11.58
CA THR A 73 6.96 -14.14 -12.56
C THR A 73 7.39 -14.47 -13.99
N GLN A 74 6.45 -14.42 -14.93
CA GLN A 74 6.73 -14.71 -16.34
C GLN A 74 7.81 -13.78 -16.93
N ASP A 75 7.85 -12.52 -16.51
CA ASP A 75 8.83 -11.55 -16.98
C ASP A 75 10.13 -11.53 -16.15
N GLY A 76 10.25 -12.38 -15.12
CA GLY A 76 11.52 -12.69 -14.47
C GLY A 76 11.77 -12.05 -13.10
N TYR A 77 10.83 -11.27 -12.56
CA TYR A 77 10.89 -10.82 -11.17
C TYR A 77 10.71 -12.00 -10.21
N LEU A 78 11.44 -11.96 -9.10
CA LEU A 78 11.34 -12.90 -7.99
C LEU A 78 10.55 -12.24 -6.86
N LEU A 79 9.40 -12.81 -6.53
CA LEU A 79 8.49 -12.28 -5.52
C LEU A 79 8.51 -13.15 -4.27
N THR A 80 8.50 -12.54 -3.09
CA THR A 80 8.42 -13.26 -1.82
C THR A 80 6.99 -13.22 -1.27
N LEU A 81 6.32 -14.36 -1.26
CA LEU A 81 5.07 -14.57 -0.53
C LEU A 81 5.37 -14.96 0.92
N HIS A 82 4.69 -14.34 1.89
CA HIS A 82 4.67 -14.84 3.26
C HIS A 82 3.37 -15.60 3.52
N ARG A 83 3.40 -16.56 4.45
CA ARG A 83 2.24 -17.40 4.74
C ARG A 83 2.12 -17.71 6.23
N ILE A 84 0.89 -17.65 6.73
CA ILE A 84 0.47 -18.23 8.02
C ILE A 84 -0.32 -19.51 7.68
N PRO A 85 0.32 -20.69 7.68
CA PRO A 85 -0.31 -21.91 7.20
C PRO A 85 -1.43 -22.38 8.14
N SER A 86 -2.46 -22.97 7.54
CA SER A 86 -3.57 -23.66 8.23
C SER A 86 -3.79 -25.07 7.68
N ASN A 87 -4.36 -25.94 8.51
CA ASN A 87 -4.72 -27.32 8.15
C ASN A 87 -6.04 -27.41 7.35
N GLU A 88 -6.86 -26.35 7.31
CA GLU A 88 -8.18 -26.37 6.65
C GLU A 88 -8.13 -25.98 5.16
N HIS A 89 -6.93 -25.70 4.61
CA HIS A 89 -6.64 -25.51 3.18
C HIS A 89 -7.59 -24.56 2.42
N GLN A 90 -8.16 -23.54 3.07
CA GLN A 90 -8.90 -22.46 2.42
C GLN A 90 -7.98 -21.25 2.21
N PRO A 91 -7.30 -21.12 1.05
CA PRO A 91 -6.32 -20.08 0.84
C PRO A 91 -6.95 -18.70 0.67
N VAL A 92 -6.44 -17.73 1.43
CA VAL A 92 -6.79 -16.31 1.34
C VAL A 92 -5.53 -15.51 1.02
N LEU A 93 -5.56 -14.67 -0.01
CA LEU A 93 -4.45 -13.81 -0.38
C LEU A 93 -4.73 -12.36 0.03
N LEU A 94 -3.92 -11.81 0.91
CA LEU A 94 -3.92 -10.40 1.29
C LEU A 94 -2.89 -9.63 0.47
N GLN A 95 -3.32 -8.60 -0.26
CA GLN A 95 -2.46 -7.78 -1.11
C GLN A 95 -2.47 -6.31 -0.69
N HIS A 96 -1.30 -5.81 -0.32
CA HIS A 96 -1.08 -4.44 0.16
C HIS A 96 -1.21 -3.37 -0.93
N GLY A 97 -1.21 -2.10 -0.50
CA GLY A 97 -1.30 -0.92 -1.35
C GLY A 97 0.03 -0.41 -1.96
N LEU A 98 0.00 0.83 -2.45
CA LEU A 98 1.17 1.52 -3.00
C LEU A 98 2.17 1.85 -1.89
N LEU A 99 3.47 1.58 -2.14
CA LEU A 99 4.57 1.78 -1.18
C LEU A 99 4.46 0.96 0.12
N CYS A 100 3.65 -0.10 0.11
CA CYS A 100 3.40 -0.96 1.26
C CYS A 100 4.10 -2.32 1.13
N SER A 101 3.92 -3.19 2.13
CA SER A 101 4.40 -4.57 2.07
C SER A 101 3.44 -5.57 2.73
N SER A 102 3.82 -6.85 2.77
CA SER A 102 3.09 -7.85 3.56
C SER A 102 3.02 -7.52 5.06
N ALA A 103 3.90 -6.64 5.57
CA ALA A 103 3.92 -6.25 6.97
C ALA A 103 2.62 -5.56 7.42
N ASP A 104 1.99 -4.79 6.54
CA ASP A 104 0.80 -3.98 6.80
C ASP A 104 -0.33 -4.78 7.45
N TRP A 105 -0.47 -6.05 7.09
CA TRP A 105 -1.50 -6.96 7.57
C TRP A 105 -1.25 -7.51 8.98
N VAL A 106 -0.04 -7.32 9.52
CA VAL A 106 0.40 -7.85 10.83
C VAL A 106 0.84 -6.76 11.80
N ILE A 107 1.17 -5.55 11.35
CA ILE A 107 1.64 -4.42 12.18
C ILE A 107 0.70 -4.12 13.35
N ALA A 108 -0.62 -4.24 13.16
CA ALA A 108 -1.60 -3.98 14.21
C ALA A 108 -1.55 -4.98 15.39
N GLY A 109 -0.76 -6.06 15.28
CA GLY A 109 -0.61 -7.10 16.30
C GLY A 109 -1.71 -8.16 16.25
N LYS A 110 -1.52 -9.26 16.99
CA LYS A 110 -2.39 -10.46 16.92
C LYS A 110 -3.89 -10.19 17.10
N ASP A 111 -4.27 -9.25 17.97
CA ASP A 111 -5.68 -9.01 18.30
C ASP A 111 -6.40 -8.15 17.25
N LYS A 112 -5.65 -7.53 16.33
CA LYS A 112 -6.18 -6.52 15.40
C LYS A 112 -5.71 -6.68 13.95
N GLY A 113 -4.60 -7.36 13.68
CA GLY A 113 -4.10 -7.59 12.33
C GLY A 113 -5.02 -8.56 11.59
N LEU A 114 -5.48 -8.18 10.39
CA LEU A 114 -6.39 -9.01 9.60
C LEU A 114 -5.81 -10.39 9.30
N ALA A 115 -4.50 -10.49 9.09
CA ALA A 115 -3.83 -11.77 8.85
C ALA A 115 -4.00 -12.73 10.03
N PHE A 116 -3.85 -12.24 11.26
CA PHE A 116 -4.02 -13.07 12.46
C PHE A 116 -5.49 -13.42 12.70
N ILE A 117 -6.40 -12.47 12.51
CA ILE A 117 -7.84 -12.71 12.64
C ILE A 117 -8.30 -13.79 11.65
N LEU A 118 -7.80 -13.79 10.41
CA LEU A 118 -8.11 -14.83 9.43
C LEU A 118 -7.51 -16.18 9.81
N ALA A 119 -6.26 -16.20 10.29
CA ALA A 119 -5.61 -17.44 10.76
C ALA A 119 -6.39 -18.06 11.94
N ASP A 120 -6.87 -17.24 12.88
CA ASP A 120 -7.70 -17.67 14.00
C ASP A 120 -9.09 -18.20 13.57
N GLN A 121 -9.54 -17.84 12.37
CA GLN A 121 -10.75 -18.41 11.75
C GLN A 121 -10.47 -19.67 10.92
N GLY A 122 -9.23 -20.18 10.91
CA GLY A 122 -8.86 -21.42 10.21
C GLY A 122 -8.43 -21.22 8.75
N TYR A 123 -8.38 -20.00 8.23
CA TYR A 123 -7.94 -19.77 6.85
C TYR A 123 -6.44 -20.00 6.66
N ASP A 124 -6.05 -20.46 5.47
CA ASP A 124 -4.65 -20.51 5.05
C ASP A 124 -4.24 -19.14 4.48
N VAL A 125 -3.54 -18.34 5.27
CA VAL A 125 -3.35 -16.91 4.96
C VAL A 125 -2.04 -16.67 4.23
N TRP A 126 -2.14 -16.14 3.01
CA TRP A 126 -1.04 -15.72 2.17
C TRP A 126 -0.95 -14.20 2.10
N LEU A 127 0.27 -13.67 2.16
CA LEU A 127 0.56 -12.24 2.15
C LEU A 127 1.44 -11.93 0.94
N GLY A 128 0.88 -11.21 -0.03
CA GLY A 128 1.56 -10.84 -1.27
C GLY A 128 2.58 -9.74 -1.09
N ASN A 129 3.71 -9.82 -1.79
CA ASN A 129 4.64 -8.71 -2.01
C ASN A 129 4.87 -8.51 -3.50
N ILE A 130 4.49 -7.34 -4.01
CA ILE A 130 4.67 -6.97 -5.42
C ILE A 130 6.11 -6.58 -5.74
N ARG A 131 6.48 -6.71 -7.02
CA ARG A 131 7.79 -6.32 -7.56
C ARG A 131 8.25 -4.94 -7.07
N GLY A 132 9.52 -4.87 -6.69
CA GLY A 132 10.20 -3.64 -6.29
C GLY A 132 10.03 -3.21 -4.84
N ASN A 133 9.10 -3.81 -4.07
CA ASN A 133 9.05 -3.54 -2.64
C ASN A 133 10.20 -4.26 -1.88
N THR A 134 10.38 -3.95 -0.59
CA THR A 134 11.42 -4.48 0.31
C THR A 134 11.64 -6.00 0.19
N TYR A 135 10.59 -6.78 -0.02
CA TYR A 135 10.65 -8.26 -0.04
C TYR A 135 10.73 -8.86 -1.45
N SER A 136 10.42 -8.09 -2.49
CA SER A 136 10.33 -8.54 -3.88
C SER A 136 11.21 -7.70 -4.82
N ARG A 137 12.44 -7.42 -4.37
CA ARG A 137 13.44 -6.56 -5.07
C ARG A 137 14.53 -7.38 -5.78
N ALA A 138 14.14 -8.42 -6.50
CA ALA A 138 15.06 -9.27 -7.25
C ALA A 138 14.49 -9.69 -8.61
N HIS A 139 15.38 -9.98 -9.56
CA HIS A 139 15.07 -10.43 -10.91
C HIS A 139 16.14 -11.42 -11.38
N ILE A 140 15.78 -12.35 -12.26
CA ILE A 140 16.70 -13.38 -12.78
C ILE A 140 17.86 -12.84 -13.64
N SER A 141 17.85 -11.56 -13.99
CA SER A 141 18.77 -10.98 -15.00
C SER A 141 19.02 -9.48 -14.82
N LEU A 142 18.06 -8.73 -14.27
CA LEU A 142 18.19 -7.30 -14.02
C LEU A 142 18.62 -7.02 -12.58
N SER A 143 19.56 -6.11 -12.40
CA SER A 143 19.91 -5.57 -11.07
C SER A 143 18.94 -4.43 -10.70
N PRO A 144 18.58 -4.24 -9.43
CA PRO A 144 17.87 -3.04 -8.98
C PRO A 144 18.59 -1.72 -9.27
N SER A 145 19.89 -1.74 -9.58
CA SER A 145 20.64 -0.58 -10.06
C SER A 145 20.39 -0.25 -11.54
N ASP A 146 19.73 -1.13 -12.29
CA ASP A 146 19.37 -0.94 -13.69
C ASP A 146 18.00 -0.27 -13.80
N SER A 147 17.90 0.83 -14.57
CA SER A 147 16.62 1.51 -14.81
C SER A 147 15.53 0.60 -15.39
N ARG A 148 15.91 -0.45 -16.15
CA ARG A 148 14.98 -1.43 -16.72
C ARG A 148 14.29 -2.27 -15.65
N PHE A 149 14.92 -2.50 -14.51
CA PHE A 149 14.33 -3.18 -13.35
C PHE A 149 13.12 -2.41 -12.80
N TRP A 150 13.04 -1.10 -13.01
CA TRP A 150 11.97 -0.27 -12.48
C TRP A 150 10.94 0.15 -13.54
N ASN A 151 11.02 -0.42 -14.74
CA ASN A 151 10.11 -0.10 -15.84
C ASN A 151 8.80 -0.91 -15.76
N PHE A 152 8.11 -0.78 -14.63
CA PHE A 152 6.81 -1.43 -14.38
C PHE A 152 5.86 -0.45 -13.69
N SER A 153 4.57 -0.74 -13.73
CA SER A 153 3.50 -0.06 -13.00
C SER A 153 2.55 -1.09 -12.39
N PHE A 154 1.41 -0.65 -11.85
CA PHE A 154 0.36 -1.56 -11.40
C PHE A 154 -0.21 -2.45 -12.52
N HIS A 155 0.01 -2.09 -13.81
CA HIS A 155 -0.36 -2.95 -14.93
C HIS A 155 0.41 -4.27 -14.89
N GLU A 156 1.74 -4.22 -14.85
CA GLU A 156 2.59 -5.41 -14.78
C GLU A 156 2.34 -6.21 -13.50
N MET A 157 2.02 -5.55 -12.39
CA MET A 157 1.61 -6.23 -11.16
C MET A 157 0.33 -7.04 -11.36
N GLY A 158 -0.65 -6.50 -12.09
CA GLY A 158 -1.88 -7.21 -12.44
C GLY A 158 -1.64 -8.36 -13.43
N ILE A 159 -0.81 -8.18 -14.46
CA ILE A 159 -0.68 -9.16 -15.54
C ILE A 159 0.43 -10.20 -15.34
N TYR A 160 1.32 -10.01 -14.35
CA TYR A 160 2.42 -10.95 -14.06
C TYR A 160 2.51 -11.34 -12.58
N ASP A 161 2.46 -10.38 -11.65
CA ASP A 161 2.64 -10.70 -10.22
C ASP A 161 1.48 -11.52 -9.68
N LEU A 162 0.25 -11.02 -9.84
CA LEU A 162 -0.94 -11.72 -9.36
C LEU A 162 -1.14 -13.10 -10.02
N PRO A 163 -0.99 -13.27 -11.35
CA PRO A 163 -0.98 -14.59 -11.98
C PRO A 163 0.02 -15.57 -11.38
N ALA A 164 1.26 -15.13 -11.13
CA ALA A 164 2.28 -15.97 -10.52
C ALA A 164 1.91 -16.35 -9.07
N MET A 165 1.45 -15.38 -8.27
CA MET A 165 1.04 -15.63 -6.88
C MET A 165 -0.14 -16.58 -6.80
N ILE A 166 -1.23 -16.29 -7.53
CA ILE A 166 -2.46 -17.07 -7.49
C ILE A 166 -2.19 -18.49 -8.00
N SER A 167 -1.51 -18.65 -9.14
CA SER A 167 -1.20 -19.97 -9.69
C SER A 167 -0.35 -20.80 -8.73
N TYR A 168 0.64 -20.18 -8.06
CA TYR A 168 1.46 -20.86 -7.06
C TYR A 168 0.62 -21.34 -5.88
N ILE A 169 -0.22 -20.46 -5.32
CA ILE A 169 -1.09 -20.76 -4.17
C ILE A 169 -2.08 -21.88 -4.53
N THR A 170 -2.76 -21.79 -5.67
CA THR A 170 -3.74 -22.81 -6.06
C THR A 170 -3.09 -24.15 -6.39
N ASN A 171 -1.85 -24.15 -6.89
CA ASN A 171 -1.11 -25.38 -7.16
C ASN A 171 -0.64 -26.07 -5.87
N ILE A 172 -0.06 -25.32 -4.91
CA ILE A 172 0.43 -25.91 -3.66
C ILE A 172 -0.72 -26.35 -2.74
N THR A 173 -1.83 -25.62 -2.74
CA THR A 173 -3.01 -25.97 -1.92
C THR A 173 -3.93 -26.96 -2.61
N SER A 174 -3.84 -27.12 -3.94
CA SER A 174 -4.79 -27.90 -4.75
C SER A 174 -6.25 -27.44 -4.65
N HIS A 175 -6.46 -26.19 -4.22
CA HIS A 175 -7.77 -25.55 -4.09
C HIS A 175 -7.78 -24.20 -4.83
N PRO A 176 -8.94 -23.75 -5.35
CA PRO A 176 -9.10 -22.37 -5.80
C PRO A 176 -8.78 -21.39 -4.66
N LEU A 177 -8.34 -20.19 -5.01
CA LEU A 177 -8.18 -19.11 -4.05
C LEU A 177 -9.56 -18.73 -3.50
N HIS A 178 -9.80 -19.01 -2.22
CA HIS A 178 -11.09 -18.75 -1.57
C HIS A 178 -11.40 -17.25 -1.59
N THR A 179 -10.43 -16.41 -1.23
CA THR A 179 -10.64 -14.96 -1.25
C THR A 179 -9.37 -14.22 -1.58
N TYR A 180 -9.47 -13.26 -2.49
CA TYR A 180 -8.50 -12.19 -2.63
C TYR A 180 -8.96 -10.97 -1.84
N ILE A 181 -8.12 -10.43 -0.97
CA ILE A 181 -8.40 -9.21 -0.20
C ILE A 181 -7.33 -8.17 -0.56
N GLY A 182 -7.72 -7.15 -1.31
CA GLY A 182 -6.84 -6.07 -1.73
C GLY A 182 -7.09 -4.80 -0.94
N HIS A 183 -6.04 -4.06 -0.61
CA HIS A 183 -6.12 -2.68 -0.12
C HIS A 183 -5.52 -1.72 -1.14
N SER A 184 -6.19 -0.58 -1.40
CA SER A 184 -5.64 0.49 -2.24
C SER A 184 -5.17 -0.02 -3.61
N MET A 185 -3.90 0.17 -3.99
CA MET A 185 -3.32 -0.35 -5.24
C MET A 185 -3.41 -1.88 -5.38
N GLY A 186 -3.49 -2.63 -4.28
CA GLY A 186 -3.78 -4.07 -4.33
C GLY A 186 -5.14 -4.36 -4.96
N THR A 187 -6.13 -3.48 -4.80
CA THR A 187 -7.40 -3.60 -5.52
C THR A 187 -7.22 -3.32 -7.02
N THR A 188 -6.44 -2.29 -7.36
CA THR A 188 -6.16 -1.84 -8.73
C THR A 188 -5.53 -2.97 -9.55
N SER A 189 -4.50 -3.62 -9.02
CA SER A 189 -3.82 -4.73 -9.70
C SER A 189 -4.74 -5.93 -9.88
N PHE A 190 -5.64 -6.21 -8.93
CA PHE A 190 -6.63 -7.27 -9.09
C PHE A 190 -7.63 -6.98 -10.21
N TYR A 191 -8.19 -5.75 -10.27
CA TYR A 191 -9.13 -5.41 -11.35
C TYR A 191 -8.47 -5.54 -12.73
N ILE A 192 -7.20 -5.16 -12.86
CA ILE A 192 -6.42 -5.35 -14.09
C ILE A 192 -6.24 -6.84 -14.39
N MET A 193 -5.81 -7.63 -13.40
CA MET A 193 -5.66 -9.07 -13.56
C MET A 193 -6.98 -9.71 -14.01
N ALA A 194 -8.09 -9.36 -13.39
CA ALA A 194 -9.38 -9.95 -13.70
C ALA A 194 -9.85 -9.64 -15.13
N VAL A 195 -9.51 -8.47 -15.66
CA VAL A 195 -9.80 -8.05 -17.05
C VAL A 195 -8.85 -8.71 -18.04
N GLU A 196 -7.54 -8.64 -17.77
CA GLU A 196 -6.47 -8.99 -18.72
C GLU A 196 -6.06 -10.48 -18.65
N ARG A 197 -6.45 -11.19 -17.58
CA ARG A 197 -6.12 -12.60 -17.29
C ARG A 197 -7.35 -13.34 -16.75
N PRO A 198 -8.46 -13.41 -17.52
CA PRO A 198 -9.70 -14.05 -17.07
C PRO A 198 -9.53 -15.53 -16.68
N GLU A 199 -8.53 -16.22 -17.23
CA GLU A 199 -8.14 -17.58 -16.84
C GLU A 199 -7.63 -17.68 -15.40
N ILE A 200 -6.91 -16.66 -14.92
CA ILE A 200 -6.47 -16.55 -13.51
C ILE A 200 -7.63 -16.11 -12.64
N ALA A 201 -8.47 -15.19 -13.13
CA ALA A 201 -9.65 -14.71 -12.41
C ALA A 201 -10.59 -15.86 -12.01
N ARG A 202 -10.73 -16.88 -12.87
CA ARG A 202 -11.53 -18.10 -12.58
C ARG A 202 -10.97 -18.97 -11.45
N MET A 203 -9.70 -18.78 -11.08
CA MET A 203 -9.09 -19.47 -9.96
C MET A 203 -9.42 -18.80 -8.61
N VAL A 204 -10.13 -17.67 -8.61
CA VAL A 204 -10.51 -16.90 -7.43
C VAL A 204 -12.02 -16.96 -7.22
N GLN A 205 -12.46 -17.36 -6.03
CA GLN A 205 -13.88 -17.49 -5.73
C GLN A 205 -14.56 -16.14 -5.44
N MET A 206 -13.85 -15.21 -4.79
CA MET A 206 -14.34 -13.85 -4.55
C MET A 206 -13.22 -12.83 -4.30
N MET A 207 -13.56 -11.56 -4.50
CA MET A 207 -12.70 -10.42 -4.15
C MET A 207 -13.33 -9.55 -3.06
N ILE A 208 -12.53 -9.17 -2.07
CA ILE A 208 -12.87 -8.11 -1.11
C ILE A 208 -11.93 -6.93 -1.36
N SER A 209 -12.54 -5.78 -1.65
CA SER A 209 -11.88 -4.59 -2.15
C SER A 209 -11.94 -3.49 -1.08
N LEU A 210 -10.83 -3.27 -0.38
CA LEU A 210 -10.71 -2.30 0.71
C LEU A 210 -10.12 -0.99 0.17
N ALA A 211 -10.86 0.12 0.28
CA ALA A 211 -10.45 1.45 -0.19
C ALA A 211 -9.94 1.45 -1.66
N PRO A 212 -10.78 1.05 -2.64
CA PRO A 212 -10.29 0.79 -3.99
C PRO A 212 -9.79 2.02 -4.74
N ALA A 213 -8.55 1.96 -5.22
CA ALA A 213 -7.89 3.03 -5.98
C ALA A 213 -7.96 2.78 -7.50
N VAL A 214 -9.18 2.74 -8.06
CA VAL A 214 -9.41 2.45 -9.50
C VAL A 214 -9.64 3.72 -10.32
N PHE A 215 -10.45 4.64 -9.79
CA PHE A 215 -10.58 5.99 -10.32
C PHE A 215 -10.09 6.95 -9.23
N MET A 216 -9.40 8.02 -9.63
CA MET A 216 -8.75 8.93 -8.67
C MET A 216 -8.91 10.41 -9.02
N ASN A 217 -9.78 10.78 -9.97
CA ASN A 217 -9.92 12.17 -10.39
C ASN A 217 -10.70 13.05 -9.39
N HIS A 218 -11.34 12.47 -8.37
CA HIS A 218 -11.94 13.21 -7.25
C HIS A 218 -11.11 13.13 -5.96
N MET A 219 -9.84 12.73 -6.06
CA MET A 219 -8.89 12.73 -4.94
C MET A 219 -8.88 14.10 -4.23
N LYS A 220 -8.99 14.06 -2.90
CA LYS A 220 -8.90 15.23 -2.02
C LYS A 220 -7.47 15.47 -1.54
N SER A 221 -6.68 14.41 -1.46
CA SER A 221 -5.29 14.45 -1.01
C SER A 221 -4.50 15.53 -1.79
N PRO A 222 -3.72 16.38 -1.10
CA PRO A 222 -2.88 17.37 -1.77
C PRO A 222 -1.84 16.76 -2.72
N ILE A 223 -1.57 15.46 -2.62
CA ILE A 223 -0.68 14.75 -3.54
C ILE A 223 -1.12 14.88 -5.01
N ARG A 224 -2.42 15.10 -5.25
CA ARG A 224 -2.98 15.33 -6.59
C ARG A 224 -2.30 16.48 -7.35
N TYR A 225 -1.74 17.47 -6.65
CA TYR A 225 -1.06 18.59 -7.30
C TYR A 225 0.28 18.19 -7.91
N PHE A 226 0.94 17.13 -7.41
CA PHE A 226 2.15 16.58 -8.02
C PHE A 226 1.89 15.91 -9.35
N SER A 227 0.66 15.43 -9.59
CA SER A 227 0.30 14.79 -10.86
C SER A 227 0.68 15.68 -12.05
N ARG A 228 0.58 17.01 -11.90
CA ARG A 228 0.96 18.02 -12.91
C ARG A 228 2.38 17.84 -13.41
N PHE A 229 3.32 17.52 -12.53
CA PHE A 229 4.76 17.43 -12.79
C PHE A 229 5.29 16.00 -12.92
N ALA A 230 4.40 15.00 -12.92
CA ALA A 230 4.80 13.60 -12.82
C ALA A 230 5.61 13.11 -14.03
N GLN A 231 5.29 13.57 -15.25
CA GLN A 231 6.04 13.18 -16.46
C GLN A 231 7.46 13.75 -16.44
N GLU A 232 7.61 15.01 -16.03
CA GLU A 232 8.91 15.65 -15.85
C GLU A 232 9.72 14.93 -14.76
N PHE A 233 9.06 14.53 -13.67
CA PHE A 233 9.68 13.72 -12.63
C PHE A 233 10.17 12.37 -13.16
N GLU A 234 9.40 11.66 -13.98
CA GLU A 234 9.82 10.38 -14.57
C GLU A 234 11.07 10.54 -15.43
N ILE A 235 11.10 11.56 -16.28
CA ILE A 235 12.22 11.85 -17.17
C ILE A 235 13.47 12.15 -16.33
N ILE A 236 13.33 12.98 -15.29
CA ILE A 236 14.43 13.28 -14.37
C ILE A 236 14.88 12.01 -13.64
N ALA A 237 13.95 11.24 -13.08
CA ALA A 237 14.25 10.01 -12.35
C ALA A 237 15.01 9.01 -13.24
N HIS A 238 14.56 8.81 -14.48
CA HIS A 238 15.22 7.96 -15.46
C HIS A 238 16.62 8.47 -15.81
N PHE A 239 16.77 9.77 -16.07
CA PHE A 239 18.07 10.36 -16.42
C PHE A 239 19.11 10.22 -15.31
N PHE A 240 18.69 10.30 -14.04
CA PHE A 240 19.57 10.14 -12.89
C PHE A 240 19.70 8.69 -12.38
N GLY A 241 19.12 7.71 -13.06
CA GLY A 241 19.12 6.31 -12.62
C GLY A 241 18.40 6.06 -11.29
N LYS A 242 17.44 6.92 -10.94
CA LYS A 242 16.64 6.88 -9.70
C LYS A 242 15.20 6.50 -10.00
N ASN A 243 15.01 5.41 -10.72
CA ASN A 243 13.67 4.91 -11.04
C ASN A 243 12.99 4.20 -9.84
N GLU A 244 13.74 3.93 -8.78
CA GLU A 244 13.23 3.54 -7.46
C GLU A 244 12.69 4.76 -6.71
N PHE A 245 11.44 4.69 -6.25
CA PHE A 245 10.81 5.75 -5.49
C PHE A 245 10.57 5.33 -4.04
N LEU A 246 11.07 6.16 -3.11
CA LEU A 246 10.94 6.00 -1.66
C LEU A 246 11.16 4.55 -1.17
N PRO A 247 12.32 3.94 -1.43
CA PRO A 247 12.65 2.69 -0.77
C PRO A 247 12.85 2.92 0.73
N HIS A 248 12.67 1.87 1.52
CA HIS A 248 13.11 1.89 2.91
C HIS A 248 14.60 2.26 2.96
N SER A 249 14.98 3.13 3.89
CA SER A 249 16.34 3.67 3.97
C SER A 249 16.80 3.82 5.41
N ASP A 250 18.12 3.78 5.62
CA ASP A 250 18.73 4.00 6.94
C ASP A 250 18.25 5.32 7.57
N MET A 251 18.01 6.34 6.76
CA MET A 251 17.47 7.62 7.22
C MET A 251 16.03 7.51 7.73
N LEU A 252 15.15 6.78 7.05
CA LEU A 252 13.79 6.51 7.53
C LEU A 252 13.83 5.67 8.81
N TYR A 253 14.76 4.72 8.90
CA TYR A 253 15.04 3.98 10.12
C TYR A 253 15.45 4.90 11.28
N TYR A 254 16.37 5.84 11.04
CA TYR A 254 16.77 6.84 12.05
C TYR A 254 15.62 7.78 12.44
N LEU A 255 14.81 8.23 11.47
CA LEU A 255 13.61 9.05 11.72
C LEU A 255 12.55 8.29 12.53
N SER A 256 12.28 7.03 12.21
CA SER A 256 11.39 6.17 13.02
C SER A 256 11.91 6.06 14.46
N LYS A 257 13.20 5.75 14.62
CA LYS A 257 13.82 5.45 15.92
C LYS A 257 14.03 6.66 16.82
N TYR A 258 14.32 7.83 16.25
CA TYR A 258 14.72 9.02 17.00
C TYR A 258 13.87 10.25 16.72
N GLY A 259 12.98 10.23 15.73
CA GLY A 259 12.22 11.42 15.30
C GLY A 259 10.70 11.27 15.34
N CYS A 260 10.16 10.05 15.51
CA CYS A 260 8.73 9.79 15.65
C CYS A 260 8.37 9.07 16.97
N GLU A 261 9.34 8.91 17.89
CA GLU A 261 9.15 8.22 19.17
C GLU A 261 9.42 9.08 20.41
N MET A 262 10.23 10.16 20.32
CA MET A 262 10.79 10.78 21.53
C MET A 262 9.82 11.72 22.23
N PHE A 263 9.08 12.54 21.48
CA PHE A 263 8.11 13.49 22.06
C PHE A 263 6.70 13.35 21.47
N ASN A 264 5.67 13.78 22.22
CA ASN A 264 4.29 13.78 21.72
C ASN A 264 4.12 14.66 20.48
N ILE A 265 4.89 15.75 20.37
CA ILE A 265 4.86 16.66 19.21
C ILE A 265 5.39 15.95 17.95
N GLU A 266 6.47 15.17 18.09
CA GLU A 266 7.05 14.38 16.99
C GLU A 266 6.08 13.32 16.48
N LYS A 267 5.42 12.59 17.38
CA LYS A 267 4.38 11.62 17.03
C LYS A 267 3.25 12.27 16.25
N GLU A 268 2.80 13.46 16.69
CA GLU A 268 1.79 14.23 15.97
C GLU A 268 2.27 14.68 14.60
N ILE A 269 3.51 15.15 14.45
CA ILE A 269 4.06 15.56 13.15
C ILE A 269 4.12 14.39 12.18
N CYS A 270 4.68 13.25 12.58
CA CYS A 270 4.78 12.07 11.73
C CYS A 270 3.38 11.52 11.35
N ALA A 271 2.45 11.47 12.32
CA ALA A 271 1.07 11.09 12.04
C ALA A 271 0.36 12.08 11.09
N ASN A 272 0.61 13.39 11.23
CA ASN A 272 0.03 14.40 10.34
C ASN A 272 0.51 14.28 8.89
N VAL A 273 1.75 13.84 8.63
CA VAL A 273 2.21 13.55 7.26
C VAL A 273 1.39 12.41 6.64
N ILE A 274 1.16 11.34 7.41
CA ILE A 274 0.32 10.22 7.00
C ILE A 274 -1.12 10.70 6.75
N PHE A 275 -1.70 11.46 7.68
CA PHE A 275 -3.06 12.00 7.56
C PHE A 275 -3.24 12.96 6.38
N LEU A 276 -2.23 13.78 6.06
CA LEU A 276 -2.28 14.67 4.89
C LEU A 276 -2.38 13.89 3.58
N ILE A 277 -1.80 12.69 3.52
CA ILE A 277 -1.84 11.83 2.34
C ILE A 277 -3.16 11.05 2.29
N CYS A 278 -3.55 10.43 3.41
CA CYS A 278 -4.57 9.39 3.48
C CYS A 278 -5.95 9.86 3.99
N GLY A 279 -6.02 11.03 4.63
CA GLY A 279 -7.19 11.55 5.33
C GLY A 279 -7.01 11.53 6.85
N PHE A 280 -7.59 12.51 7.56
CA PHE A 280 -7.44 12.67 9.00
C PHE A 280 -8.44 11.81 9.79
N ASP A 281 -7.98 10.82 10.55
CA ASP A 281 -8.80 10.15 11.56
C ASP A 281 -7.96 9.85 12.82
N LYS A 282 -7.78 10.86 13.67
CA LYS A 282 -7.06 10.70 14.96
C LYS A 282 -7.79 9.77 15.92
N GLU A 283 -9.12 9.63 15.78
CA GLU A 283 -9.91 8.74 16.65
C GLU A 283 -9.57 7.28 16.38
N GLN A 284 -9.29 6.92 15.12
CA GLN A 284 -8.94 5.54 14.73
C GLN A 284 -7.44 5.23 14.80
N PHE A 285 -6.56 6.23 14.68
CA PHE A 285 -5.12 5.97 14.67
C PHE A 285 -4.59 5.50 16.04
N ASN A 286 -3.76 4.45 16.02
CA ASN A 286 -3.01 4.00 17.20
C ASN A 286 -1.57 4.49 17.15
N TYR A 287 -1.29 5.58 17.87
CA TYR A 287 0.04 6.18 17.93
C TYR A 287 1.15 5.26 18.46
N THR A 288 0.81 4.16 19.17
CA THR A 288 1.81 3.19 19.60
C THR A 288 2.36 2.35 18.43
N LEU A 289 1.64 2.28 17.31
CA LEU A 289 2.06 1.57 16.11
C LEU A 289 2.93 2.43 15.20
N LEU A 290 2.89 3.75 15.35
CA LEU A 290 3.61 4.70 14.50
C LEU A 290 5.09 4.34 14.25
N PRO A 291 5.88 3.92 15.25
CA PRO A 291 7.29 3.60 15.02
C PRO A 291 7.48 2.39 14.12
N VAL A 292 6.63 1.39 14.30
CA VAL A 292 6.59 0.18 13.48
C VAL A 292 6.14 0.53 12.06
N ILE A 293 5.07 1.33 11.91
CA ILE A 293 4.57 1.81 10.61
C ILE A 293 5.68 2.53 9.84
N VAL A 294 6.31 3.56 10.43
CA VAL A 294 7.33 4.37 9.77
C VAL A 294 8.60 3.57 9.44
N ASN A 295 8.83 2.44 10.13
CA ASN A 295 9.95 1.56 9.81
C ASN A 295 9.63 0.49 8.76
N HIS A 296 8.36 0.26 8.45
CA HIS A 296 7.97 -0.68 7.38
C HIS A 296 7.53 0.04 6.11
N ASP A 297 7.01 1.26 6.25
CA ASP A 297 6.48 2.06 5.17
C ASP A 297 7.20 3.42 5.07
N PRO A 298 7.57 3.85 3.86
CA PRO A 298 7.37 3.20 2.58
C PRO A 298 8.33 2.01 2.33
N ALA A 299 7.82 0.96 1.70
CA ALA A 299 8.54 -0.25 1.32
C ALA A 299 9.11 -0.22 -0.12
N GLY A 300 8.94 0.88 -0.86
CA GLY A 300 9.46 1.05 -2.22
C GLY A 300 8.46 0.74 -3.34
N ALA A 301 8.58 1.49 -4.44
CA ALA A 301 7.83 1.30 -5.70
C ALA A 301 8.64 1.88 -6.87
N SER A 302 8.18 1.66 -8.11
CA SER A 302 8.78 2.34 -9.27
C SER A 302 8.23 3.76 -9.44
N ALA A 303 9.05 4.66 -9.99
CA ALA A 303 8.63 5.99 -10.44
C ALA A 303 7.47 5.88 -11.45
N LYS A 304 7.55 4.92 -12.38
CA LYS A 304 6.52 4.67 -13.39
C LYS A 304 5.16 4.34 -12.78
N THR A 305 5.10 3.65 -11.63
CA THR A 305 3.84 3.41 -10.91
C THR A 305 3.16 4.71 -10.47
N LEU A 306 3.93 5.67 -9.92
CA LEU A 306 3.40 6.96 -9.49
C LEU A 306 2.97 7.83 -10.66
N VAL A 307 3.71 7.76 -11.75
CA VAL A 307 3.36 8.48 -12.99
C VAL A 307 2.08 7.91 -13.57
N HIS A 308 1.91 6.58 -13.54
CA HIS A 308 0.69 5.94 -13.99
C HIS A 308 -0.54 6.41 -13.18
N PHE A 309 -0.46 6.41 -11.85
CA PHE A 309 -1.54 7.00 -11.02
C PHE A 309 -1.75 8.49 -11.30
N SER A 310 -0.69 9.24 -11.57
CA SER A 310 -0.81 10.65 -11.96
C SER A 310 -1.55 10.84 -13.29
N GLN A 311 -1.38 9.91 -14.24
CA GLN A 311 -2.14 9.89 -15.49
C GLN A 311 -3.62 9.57 -15.22
N GLU A 312 -3.94 8.66 -14.30
CA GLU A 312 -5.33 8.39 -13.91
C GLU A 312 -5.99 9.59 -13.23
N ILE A 313 -5.30 10.25 -12.30
CA ILE A 313 -5.79 11.47 -11.63
C ILE A 313 -6.12 12.54 -12.68
N LYS A 314 -5.24 12.76 -13.66
CA LYS A 314 -5.45 13.76 -14.72
C LYS A 314 -6.57 13.37 -15.68
N SER A 315 -6.62 12.10 -16.05
CA SER A 315 -7.48 11.65 -17.15
C SER A 315 -8.88 11.21 -16.70
N GLY A 316 -9.05 10.87 -15.43
CA GLY A 316 -10.30 10.35 -14.86
C GLY A 316 -10.74 8.99 -15.39
N LYS A 317 -9.83 8.28 -16.07
CA LYS A 317 -10.07 6.93 -16.61
C LYS A 317 -9.14 5.92 -15.95
N PHE A 318 -9.60 4.69 -15.93
CA PHE A 318 -8.85 3.51 -15.52
C PHE A 318 -8.36 2.79 -16.78
N ARG A 319 -7.07 2.89 -17.07
CA ARG A 319 -6.51 2.55 -18.39
C ARG A 319 -5.04 2.18 -18.31
N GLN A 320 -4.49 1.64 -19.40
CA GLN A 320 -3.06 1.35 -19.50
C GLN A 320 -2.20 2.64 -19.55
N TYR A 321 -0.88 2.46 -19.35
CA TYR A 321 0.08 3.55 -19.25
C TYR A 321 0.12 4.41 -20.52
N ASP A 322 0.04 5.73 -20.38
CA ASP A 322 0.19 6.65 -21.50
C ASP A 322 1.69 6.92 -21.76
N TYR A 323 2.22 6.37 -22.86
CA TYR A 323 3.61 6.58 -23.30
C TYR A 323 3.79 7.83 -24.18
N GLY A 324 2.72 8.63 -24.33
CA GLY A 324 2.62 9.74 -25.26
C GLY A 324 2.22 9.28 -26.66
N ARG A 325 1.54 10.18 -27.39
CA ARG A 325 0.88 9.91 -28.69
C ARG A 325 1.69 9.06 -29.68
N LYS A 326 2.99 9.37 -29.84
CA LYS A 326 3.86 8.65 -30.79
C LYS A 326 4.12 7.21 -30.34
N ASN A 327 4.44 7.00 -29.06
CA ASN A 327 4.74 5.68 -28.53
C ASN A 327 3.48 4.85 -28.35
N ASN A 328 2.35 5.47 -27.99
CA ASN A 328 1.05 4.80 -27.96
C ASN A 328 0.69 4.22 -29.33
N LEU A 329 0.97 4.92 -30.43
CA LEU A 329 0.75 4.38 -31.78
C LEU A 329 1.58 3.11 -32.04
N LEU A 330 2.79 3.04 -31.50
CA LEU A 330 3.67 1.88 -31.65
C LEU A 330 3.26 0.71 -30.75
N ILE A 331 2.77 1.00 -29.54
CA ILE A 331 2.46 -0.01 -28.51
C ILE A 331 1.01 -0.50 -28.62
N TYR A 332 0.07 0.42 -28.85
CA TYR A 332 -1.37 0.18 -28.80
C TYR A 332 -2.07 0.28 -30.15
N ASN A 333 -1.35 0.68 -31.21
CA ASN A 333 -1.96 1.01 -32.50
C ASN A 333 -3.05 2.10 -32.38
N ALA A 334 -2.94 2.97 -31.37
CA ALA A 334 -3.87 4.04 -31.04
C ALA A 334 -3.12 5.24 -30.46
N THR A 335 -3.67 6.45 -30.56
CA THR A 335 -3.02 7.65 -30.00
C THR A 335 -3.17 7.77 -28.49
N GLU A 336 -4.17 7.11 -27.92
CA GLU A 336 -4.41 7.01 -26.48
C GLU A 336 -4.29 5.53 -26.05
N PRO A 337 -3.89 5.26 -24.79
CA PRO A 337 -3.91 3.91 -24.25
C PRO A 337 -5.34 3.38 -24.08
N PRO A 338 -5.55 2.07 -24.17
CA PRO A 338 -6.86 1.44 -23.99
C PRO A 338 -7.32 1.49 -22.52
N ASP A 339 -8.63 1.66 -22.32
CA ASP A 339 -9.28 1.60 -21.01
C ASP A 339 -9.47 0.12 -20.58
N TYR A 340 -9.40 -0.17 -19.28
CA TYR A 340 -9.69 -1.51 -18.77
C TYR A 340 -11.20 -1.73 -18.68
N ASP A 341 -11.72 -2.75 -19.36
CA ASP A 341 -13.16 -3.04 -19.40
C ASP A 341 -13.61 -3.86 -18.17
N LEU A 342 -13.93 -3.13 -17.09
CA LEU A 342 -14.43 -3.69 -15.83
C LEU A 342 -15.73 -4.51 -15.97
N GLY A 343 -16.48 -4.31 -17.06
CA GLY A 343 -17.71 -5.07 -17.34
C GLY A 343 -17.46 -6.56 -17.58
N ASN A 344 -16.22 -6.95 -17.86
CA ASN A 344 -15.83 -8.35 -18.08
C ASN A 344 -15.55 -9.14 -16.79
N ILE A 345 -15.56 -8.49 -15.63
CA ILE A 345 -15.24 -9.13 -14.36
C ILE A 345 -16.48 -9.82 -13.79
N THR A 346 -16.60 -11.14 -14.01
CA THR A 346 -17.78 -11.90 -13.60
C THR A 346 -17.71 -12.46 -12.18
N LEU A 347 -16.54 -12.45 -11.53
CA LEU A 347 -16.39 -13.01 -10.19
C LEU A 347 -17.03 -12.11 -9.12
N PRO A 348 -17.56 -12.68 -8.03
CA PRO A 348 -18.21 -11.91 -6.96
C PRO A 348 -17.26 -10.94 -6.23
N ILE A 349 -17.65 -9.66 -6.15
CA ILE A 349 -16.84 -8.60 -5.51
C ILE A 349 -17.61 -7.94 -4.36
N ALA A 350 -16.97 -7.76 -3.20
CA ALA A 350 -17.43 -6.90 -2.12
C ALA A 350 -16.54 -5.66 -2.00
N ILE A 351 -17.14 -4.46 -1.89
CA ILE A 351 -16.43 -3.18 -1.82
C ILE A 351 -16.59 -2.56 -0.44
N PHE A 352 -15.49 -2.12 0.16
CA PHE A 352 -15.46 -1.39 1.42
C PHE A 352 -14.85 0.00 1.19
N TYR A 353 -15.53 1.05 1.63
CA TYR A 353 -15.06 2.43 1.42
C TYR A 353 -15.42 3.36 2.58
N GLY A 354 -14.64 4.42 2.75
CA GLY A 354 -14.83 5.46 3.77
C GLY A 354 -15.07 6.82 3.13
N ASP A 355 -15.87 7.68 3.76
CA ASP A 355 -16.16 9.01 3.19
C ASP A 355 -15.02 10.01 3.44
N ASN A 356 -14.19 9.70 4.43
CA ASN A 356 -13.02 10.47 4.81
C ASN A 356 -11.72 9.94 4.18
N ASP A 357 -11.82 9.00 3.25
CA ASP A 357 -10.70 8.59 2.41
C ASP A 357 -10.36 9.71 1.42
N TRP A 358 -9.14 10.25 1.54
CA TRP A 358 -8.68 11.36 0.68
C TRP A 358 -8.06 10.89 -0.62
N LEU A 359 -7.73 9.60 -0.75
CA LEU A 359 -7.15 8.98 -1.94
C LEU A 359 -8.24 8.31 -2.78
N ALA A 360 -8.95 7.34 -2.21
CA ALA A 360 -10.05 6.61 -2.85
C ALA A 360 -11.40 7.26 -2.48
N ASN A 361 -11.67 8.41 -3.10
CA ASN A 361 -12.88 9.19 -2.80
C ASN A 361 -14.17 8.38 -3.08
N SER A 362 -15.15 8.47 -2.18
CA SER A 362 -16.45 7.80 -2.33
C SER A 362 -17.16 8.02 -3.69
N VAL A 363 -16.97 9.16 -4.35
CA VAL A 363 -17.50 9.42 -5.70
C VAL A 363 -16.89 8.46 -6.73
N ASP A 364 -15.57 8.29 -6.66
CA ASP A 364 -14.82 7.40 -7.54
C ASP A 364 -15.12 5.92 -7.25
N VAL A 365 -15.27 5.56 -5.97
CA VAL A 365 -15.69 4.20 -5.58
C VAL A 365 -17.11 3.88 -6.06
N LYS A 366 -18.03 4.85 -5.97
CA LYS A 366 -19.40 4.67 -6.51
C LYS A 366 -19.38 4.54 -8.03
N LYS A 367 -18.50 5.26 -8.73
CA LYS A 367 -18.32 5.06 -10.18
C LYS A 367 -17.88 3.62 -10.49
N LEU A 368 -16.90 3.09 -9.75
CA LEU A 368 -16.47 1.69 -9.85
C LEU A 368 -17.64 0.71 -9.63
N TYR A 369 -18.42 0.90 -8.56
CA TYR A 369 -19.58 0.05 -8.25
C TYR A 369 -20.55 -0.08 -9.43
N HIS A 370 -20.86 1.01 -10.14
CA HIS A 370 -21.80 0.98 -11.27
C HIS A 370 -21.24 0.29 -12.53
N LEU A 371 -19.93 0.09 -12.63
CA LEU A 371 -19.28 -0.57 -13.78
C LEU A 371 -19.07 -2.07 -13.58
N LEU A 372 -19.22 -2.57 -12.35
CA LEU A 372 -18.99 -3.97 -12.02
C LEU A 372 -20.29 -4.78 -12.10
N PRO A 373 -20.31 -5.92 -12.80
CA PRO A 373 -21.56 -6.66 -13.05
C PRO A 373 -21.98 -7.57 -11.88
N ASN A 374 -21.05 -7.98 -11.01
CA ASN A 374 -21.31 -8.95 -9.94
C ASN A 374 -20.84 -8.46 -8.55
N ILE A 375 -21.66 -7.60 -7.92
CA ILE A 375 -21.39 -7.08 -6.58
C ILE A 375 -22.16 -7.86 -5.52
N LEU A 376 -21.43 -8.39 -4.54
CA LEU A 376 -21.97 -9.03 -3.33
C LEU A 376 -22.39 -8.02 -2.26
N ASP A 377 -21.58 -6.98 -2.08
CA ASP A 377 -21.82 -5.95 -1.07
C ASP A 377 -21.08 -4.65 -1.42
N MET A 378 -21.62 -3.52 -1.01
CA MET A 378 -20.95 -2.23 -1.01
C MET A 378 -21.11 -1.60 0.36
N TYR A 379 -20.10 -1.78 1.21
CA TYR A 379 -20.14 -1.46 2.62
C TYR A 379 -19.41 -0.15 2.93
N ARG A 380 -20.16 0.81 3.49
CA ARG A 380 -19.67 2.15 3.84
C ARG A 380 -19.22 2.21 5.29
N VAL A 381 -18.05 2.79 5.54
CA VAL A 381 -17.50 3.05 6.88
C VAL A 381 -17.26 4.56 7.04
N PRO A 382 -18.25 5.34 7.53
CA PRO A 382 -18.29 6.78 7.27
C PRO A 382 -17.06 7.59 7.68
N LYS A 383 -16.49 7.31 8.85
CA LYS A 383 -15.36 8.08 9.41
C LYS A 383 -13.99 7.65 8.88
N PHE A 384 -13.87 6.45 8.33
CA PHE A 384 -12.59 5.85 7.96
C PHE A 384 -11.90 6.65 6.86
N ASN A 385 -10.61 6.90 7.08
CA ASN A 385 -9.66 7.33 6.07
C ASN A 385 -9.10 6.12 5.30
N HIS A 386 -8.12 6.36 4.43
CA HIS A 386 -7.54 5.32 3.57
C HIS A 386 -6.86 4.16 4.32
N LEU A 387 -6.22 4.42 5.47
CA LEU A 387 -5.41 3.45 6.22
C LEU A 387 -6.18 2.79 7.37
N ASP A 388 -7.33 3.34 7.77
CA ASP A 388 -8.11 2.76 8.86
C ASP A 388 -8.62 1.35 8.53
N PHE A 389 -8.74 1.00 7.24
CA PHE A 389 -9.06 -0.35 6.79
C PHE A 389 -8.04 -1.42 7.18
N ILE A 390 -6.80 -1.02 7.48
CA ILE A 390 -5.72 -1.93 7.89
C ILE A 390 -5.25 -1.67 9.33
N TRP A 391 -5.23 -0.41 9.76
CA TRP A 391 -4.64 0.00 11.05
C TRP A 391 -5.60 0.72 12.01
N GLY A 392 -6.87 0.90 11.62
CA GLY A 392 -7.87 1.52 12.48
C GLY A 392 -8.07 0.72 13.76
N LYS A 393 -8.09 1.39 14.91
CA LYS A 393 -8.27 0.74 16.23
C LYS A 393 -9.51 -0.15 16.28
N ASP A 394 -10.58 0.26 15.60
CA ASP A 394 -11.86 -0.43 15.54
C ASP A 394 -12.09 -1.19 14.22
N ALA A 395 -11.07 -1.32 13.35
CA ALA A 395 -11.16 -2.09 12.11
C ALA A 395 -11.70 -3.53 12.30
N PRO A 396 -11.31 -4.28 13.37
CA PRO A 396 -11.90 -5.59 13.65
C PRO A 396 -13.42 -5.58 13.78
N LYS A 397 -13.95 -4.56 14.45
CA LYS A 397 -15.39 -4.43 14.71
C LYS A 397 -16.14 -3.87 13.52
N LEU A 398 -15.58 -2.84 12.88
CA LEU A 398 -16.28 -2.05 11.86
C LEU A 398 -16.12 -2.61 10.45
N VAL A 399 -15.01 -3.30 10.16
CA VAL A 399 -14.68 -3.84 8.84
C VAL A 399 -14.60 -5.37 8.88
N TYR A 400 -13.70 -5.92 9.69
CA TYR A 400 -13.34 -7.35 9.57
C TYR A 400 -14.48 -8.29 9.96
N LYS A 401 -15.33 -7.90 10.92
CA LYS A 401 -16.55 -8.65 11.21
C LYS A 401 -17.43 -8.83 9.97
N ARG A 402 -17.72 -7.75 9.24
CA ARG A 402 -18.55 -7.81 8.02
C ARG A 402 -17.84 -8.56 6.89
N LEU A 403 -16.53 -8.36 6.77
CA LEU A 403 -15.67 -9.08 5.83
C LEU A 403 -15.81 -10.60 6.03
N LEU A 404 -15.67 -11.09 7.26
CA LEU A 404 -15.81 -12.51 7.60
C LEU A 404 -17.23 -13.04 7.35
N GLU A 405 -18.26 -12.23 7.62
CA GLU A 405 -19.65 -12.59 7.29
C GLU A 405 -19.85 -12.77 5.78
N ILE A 406 -19.20 -11.96 4.95
CA ILE A 406 -19.27 -12.05 3.50
C ILE A 406 -18.51 -13.29 3.01
N MET A 407 -17.31 -13.54 3.54
CA MET A 407 -16.50 -14.72 3.18
C MET A 407 -17.23 -16.04 3.41
N LYS A 408 -18.08 -16.13 4.44
CA LYS A 408 -18.86 -17.34 4.76
C LYS A 408 -20.04 -17.60 3.83
N LYS A 409 -20.32 -16.73 2.85
CA LYS A 409 -21.48 -16.86 1.95
C LYS A 409 -21.20 -17.69 0.70
N ILE A 410 -19.94 -18.00 0.42
CA ILE A 410 -19.50 -18.71 -0.79
C ILE A 410 -18.88 -20.05 -0.41
#